data_AF-A0A971V6G3-F1
#
_entry.id   AF-A0A971V6G3-F1
#
_cell.length_a   1.000
_cell.length_b   1.000
_cell.length_c   1.000
_cell.angle_alpha   90.00
_cell.angle_beta   90.00
_cell.angle_gamma   90.00
#
_symmetry.space_group_name_H-M   'P 1'
#
loop_
_entity.id
_entity.type
_entity.pdbx_description
1 polymer ?
#
loop_
_entity_poly.entity_id
_entity_poly.type
_entity_poly.pdbx_seq_one_letter_code
_entity_poly.pdbx_strand_id
1 'polypeptide(L)' 'MRKCIRCDVEMQEKLDVKVEGAAYGLKITEPGIFKENLGKVCAAVCPSCGYLELYIEDTAKLKR' A
#
# COMPACT_ATOMS: atom_id res chain seq x y z
N MET A 1 -12.67 0.34 7.71
CA MET A 1 -12.37 1.43 6.78
C MET A 1 -11.42 2.40 7.44
N ARG A 2 -10.35 2.75 6.74
CA ARG A 2 -9.28 3.62 7.22
C ARG A 2 -9.75 5.08 7.13
N LYS A 3 -9.48 5.86 8.18
CA LYS A 3 -9.78 7.30 8.20
C LYS A 3 -8.53 8.12 7.92
N CYS A 4 -8.68 9.21 7.18
CA CYS A 4 -7.60 10.14 6.93
C CYS A 4 -7.21 10.86 8.22
N ILE A 5 -5.94 10.75 8.62
CA ILE A 5 -5.42 11.40 9.83
C ILE A 5 -5.49 12.93 9.81
N ARG A 6 -5.68 13.55 8.64
CA ARG A 6 -5.78 15.01 8.47
C ARG A 6 -7.22 15.53 8.43
N CYS A 7 -8.15 14.74 7.89
CA CYS A 7 -9.52 15.18 7.59
C CYS A 7 -10.60 14.42 8.36
N ASP A 8 -10.26 13.31 9.03
CA ASP A 8 -11.17 12.36 9.69
C ASP A 8 -12.26 11.75 8.78
N VAL A 9 -12.07 11.82 7.45
CA VAL A 9 -12.96 11.19 6.46
C VAL A 9 -12.47 9.81 6.04
N GLU A 10 -13.40 8.97 5.56
CA GLU A 10 -13.08 7.65 5.01
C GLU A 10 -12.18 7.76 3.77
N MET A 11 -11.17 6.91 3.71
CA MET A 11 -10.24 6.85 2.58
C MET A 11 -10.70 5.84 1.53
N GLN A 12 -10.34 6.10 0.28
CA GLN A 12 -10.48 5.10 -0.79
C GLN A 12 -9.35 4.08 -0.67
N GLU A 13 -9.70 2.83 -0.41
CA GLU A 13 -8.75 1.73 -0.14
C GLU A 13 -8.63 0.77 -1.33
N LYS A 14 -7.66 -0.15 -1.24
CA LYS A 14 -7.35 -1.20 -2.23
C LYS A 14 -6.98 -0.65 -3.61
N LEU A 15 -6.40 0.54 -3.64
CA LEU A 15 -5.90 1.14 -4.87
C LEU A 15 -4.55 0.52 -5.24
N ASP A 16 -4.38 0.28 -6.55
CA ASP A 16 -3.13 -0.19 -7.12
C ASP A 16 -2.10 0.95 -7.20
N VAL A 17 -0.88 0.69 -6.78
CA VAL A 17 0.27 1.58 -7.03
C VAL A 17 1.04 1.04 -8.23
N LYS A 18 1.11 1.82 -9.31
CA LYS A 18 1.79 1.45 -10.55
C LYS A 18 2.79 2.52 -10.96
N VAL A 19 3.85 2.11 -11.65
CA VAL A 19 4.81 3.03 -12.26
C VAL A 19 4.13 3.72 -13.44
N GLU A 20 4.17 5.04 -13.52
CA GLU A 20 3.57 5.76 -14.66
C GLU A 20 4.18 5.30 -16.00
N GLY A 21 3.34 5.07 -17.01
CA GLY A 21 3.76 4.52 -18.30
C GLY A 21 4.06 3.01 -18.29
N ALA A 22 3.93 2.33 -17.15
CA ALA A 22 4.09 0.87 -17.05
C ALA A 22 3.01 0.23 -16.16
N ALA A 23 2.60 -0.99 -16.48
CA ALA A 23 1.59 -1.70 -15.66
C ALA A 23 2.18 -2.38 -14.41
N TYR A 24 3.47 -2.19 -14.12
CA TYR A 24 4.16 -2.83 -13.00
C TYR A 24 3.79 -2.17 -11.67
N GLY A 25 3.52 -2.99 -10.66
CA GLY A 25 3.28 -2.54 -9.29
C GLY A 25 4.49 -2.70 -8.38
N LEU A 26 4.37 -2.19 -7.15
CA LEU A 26 5.39 -2.32 -6.11
C LEU A 26 5.13 -3.55 -5.23
N LYS A 27 6.21 -4.19 -4.77
CA LYS A 27 6.19 -5.28 -3.79
C LYS A 27 7.14 -4.97 -2.64
N ILE A 28 6.87 -5.52 -1.47
CA ILE A 28 7.77 -5.46 -0.32
C ILE A 28 8.54 -6.78 -0.22
N THR A 29 9.84 -6.69 0.05
CA THR A 29 10.74 -7.83 0.23
C THR A 29 11.56 -7.65 1.50
N GLU A 30 12.03 -8.73 2.10
CA GLU A 30 13.08 -8.59 3.11
C GLU A 30 14.38 -8.05 2.47
N PRO A 31 15.24 -7.34 3.24
CA PRO A 31 16.54 -6.91 2.76
C PRO A 31 17.44 -8.09 2.35
N GLY A 32 18.05 -8.01 1.16
CA GLY A 32 19.00 -8.99 0.65
C GLY A 32 18.70 -9.48 -0.77
N ILE A 33 19.60 -10.26 -1.34
CA ILE A 33 19.46 -10.86 -2.68
C ILE A 33 18.72 -12.21 -2.52
N PHE A 34 17.66 -12.45 -3.29
CA PHE A 34 16.79 -13.65 -3.23
C PHE A 34 15.91 -13.80 -1.98
N LYS A 35 15.44 -12.69 -1.42
CA LYS A 35 14.51 -12.72 -0.31
C LYS A 35 13.05 -12.93 -0.73
N GLU A 36 12.29 -13.44 0.23
CA GLU A 36 10.87 -13.71 0.05
C GLU A 36 10.09 -12.42 -0.24
N ASN A 37 9.12 -12.53 -1.15
CA ASN A 37 8.12 -11.50 -1.36
C ASN A 37 7.11 -11.51 -0.21
N LEU A 38 7.06 -10.39 0.52
CA LEU A 38 6.19 -10.16 1.66
C LEU A 38 4.78 -9.70 1.25
N GLY A 39 4.61 -9.20 0.02
CA GLY A 39 3.30 -8.83 -0.52
C GLY A 39 3.35 -7.68 -1.53
N LYS A 40 2.24 -7.49 -2.24
CA LYS A 40 2.00 -6.33 -3.12
C LYS A 40 1.69 -5.10 -2.26
N VAL A 41 2.19 -3.95 -2.67
CA VAL A 41 1.83 -2.66 -2.06
C VAL A 41 0.50 -2.18 -2.61
N CYS A 42 -0.40 -1.83 -1.71
CA CYS A 42 -1.66 -1.15 -1.96
C CYS A 42 -1.60 0.27 -1.41
N ALA A 43 -2.48 1.14 -1.92
CA ALA A 43 -2.64 2.51 -1.45
C ALA A 43 -4.04 2.76 -0.88
N ALA A 44 -4.09 3.60 0.14
CA ALA A 44 -5.29 4.28 0.59
C ALA A 44 -5.11 5.78 0.33
N VAL A 45 -6.11 6.44 -0.28
CA VAL A 45 -6.04 7.88 -0.60
C VAL A 45 -7.23 8.61 0.00
N CYS A 46 -6.97 9.72 0.67
CA CYS A 46 -8.01 10.62 1.14
C CYS A 46 -8.60 11.38 -0.06
N PRO A 47 -9.91 11.27 -0.34
CA PRO A 47 -10.53 11.97 -1.46
C PRO A 47 -10.63 13.48 -1.23
N SER A 48 -10.48 13.95 0.02
CA SER A 48 -10.59 15.37 0.36
C SER A 48 -9.26 16.13 0.25
N CYS A 49 -8.15 15.55 0.73
CA CYS A 49 -6.85 16.25 0.78
C CYS A 49 -5.70 15.54 0.06
N GLY A 50 -5.93 14.38 -0.54
CA GLY A 50 -4.90 13.61 -1.24
C GLY A 50 -3.86 12.94 -0.34
N TYR A 51 -4.04 12.95 0.99
CA TYR A 51 -3.19 12.17 1.89
C TYR A 51 -3.15 10.70 1.46
N LEU A 52 -1.95 10.18 1.27
CA LEU A 52 -1.66 8.85 0.77
C LEU A 52 -1.04 8.00 1.87
N GLU A 53 -1.51 6.77 2.00
CA GLU A 53 -0.91 5.76 2.86
C GLU A 53 -0.65 4.48 2.08
N LEU A 54 0.57 3.96 2.16
CA LEU A 54 0.97 2.69 1.55
C LEU A 54 0.89 1.56 2.57
N TYR A 55 0.39 0.40 2.16
CA TYR A 55 0.24 -0.76 3.04
C TYR A 55 0.26 -2.08 2.28
N ILE A 56 0.39 -3.19 3.00
CA ILE A 56 0.17 -4.55 2.49
C ILE A 56 -1.14 -5.07 3.12
N GLU A 57 -2.03 -5.62 2.30
CA GLU A 57 -3.32 -6.14 2.77
C GLU A 57 -3.17 -7.44 3.58
N ASP A 58 -2.41 -8.40 3.05
CA ASP A 58 -2.09 -9.65 3.75
C ASP A 58 -0.79 -9.51 4.57
N THR A 59 -0.92 -9.62 5.88
CA THR A 59 0.18 -9.53 6.83
C THR A 59 0.65 -10.89 7.34
N ALA A 60 0.12 -12.01 6.81
CA ALA A 60 0.47 -13.35 7.27
C ALA A 60 1.98 -13.61 7.25
N LYS A 61 2.69 -13.11 6.23
CA LYS A 61 4.14 -13.24 6.08
C LYS A 61 4.97 -12.31 6.98
N LEU A 62 4.34 -11.33 7.63
CA LEU A 62 4.99 -10.39 8.54
C LEU A 62 4.90 -10.83 10.01
N LYS A 63 3.92 -11.66 10.35
CA LYS A 63 3.70 -12.16 11.71
C LYS A 63 4.70 -13.29 11.98
N ARG A 64 5.55 -13.11 13.00
CA ARG A 64 6.51 -14.11 13.49
C ARG A 64 6.05 -14.67 14.82
#